data_AF-X1K9H0-F1
#
_entry.id   AF-X1K9H0-F1
#
_cell.length_a   1.000
_cell.length_b   1.000
_cell.length_c   1.000
_cell.angle_alpha   90.00
_cell.angle_beta   90.00
_cell.angle_gamma   90.00
#
_symmetry.space_group_name_H-M   'P 1'
#
loop_
_entity.id
_entity.type
_entity.pdbx_description
1 polymer ?
#
loop_
_entity_poly.entity_id
_entity_poly.type
_entity_poly.pdbx_seq_one_letter_code
_entity_poly.pdbx_strand_id
1 'polypeptide(L)'
;MTASPFVLLDDSLTPDGHSLLFTELEQIVSVSEPAQVEAGLETVSAGIARGLYAAGYFSYELGYCLEPKLKTLLPSERRAPLFWIGLFKSPRTLSDEETRTWLDE
;
A
#
# COMPACT_ATOMS: atom_id res chain seq x y z
N MET A 1 -4.02 -7.40 17.98
CA MET A 1 -4.63 -6.61 16.86
C MET A 1 -4.70 -5.09 17.08
N THR A 2 -4.27 -4.26 16.11
CA THR A 2 -4.31 -2.78 16.15
C THR A 2 -5.70 -2.20 15.82
N ALA A 3 -6.07 -1.06 16.40
CA ALA A 3 -7.32 -0.36 16.07
C ALA A 3 -7.28 0.40 14.72
N SER A 4 -6.08 0.60 14.17
CA SER A 4 -5.83 1.28 12.89
C SER A 4 -5.31 0.29 11.82
N PRO A 5 -5.54 0.55 10.52
CA PRO A 5 -5.00 -0.27 9.44
C PRO A 5 -3.47 -0.39 9.50
N PHE A 6 -2.96 -1.55 9.14
CA PHE A 6 -1.52 -1.85 9.08
C PHE A 6 -1.17 -2.50 7.73
N VAL A 7 0.12 -2.49 7.39
CA VAL A 7 0.67 -3.30 6.30
C VAL A 7 1.81 -4.15 6.85
N LEU A 8 1.83 -5.44 6.54
CA LEU A 8 2.94 -6.34 6.79
C LEU A 8 3.47 -6.82 5.45
N LEU A 9 4.74 -6.55 5.16
CA LEU A 9 5.44 -7.10 4.00
C LEU A 9 6.37 -8.19 4.52
N ASP A 10 6.14 -9.44 4.11
CA ASP A 10 6.85 -10.59 4.63
C ASP A 10 7.84 -11.16 3.62
N ASP A 11 9.11 -11.27 4.05
CA ASP A 11 10.21 -11.89 3.30
C ASP A 11 11.03 -12.85 4.21
N SER A 12 10.37 -13.46 5.21
CA SER A 12 11.05 -14.29 6.23
C SER A 12 11.44 -15.70 5.78
N LEU A 13 11.19 -16.07 4.51
CA LEU A 13 11.46 -17.42 3.99
C LEU A 13 12.96 -17.72 3.79
N THR A 14 13.84 -16.72 3.92
CA THR A 14 15.29 -16.89 3.82
C THR A 14 15.97 -16.71 5.18
N PRO A 15 17.17 -17.28 5.41
CA PRO A 15 17.86 -17.17 6.71
C PRO A 15 18.13 -15.72 7.17
N ASP A 16 18.33 -14.80 6.23
CA ASP A 16 18.52 -13.36 6.49
C ASP A 16 17.24 -12.54 6.21
N GLY A 17 16.14 -13.25 5.95
CA GLY A 17 14.83 -12.70 5.63
C GLY A 17 14.21 -11.99 6.83
N HIS A 18 13.56 -10.87 6.55
CA HIS A 18 12.88 -10.08 7.57
C HIS A 18 11.58 -9.53 7.01
N SER A 19 10.61 -9.33 7.90
CA SER A 19 9.35 -8.70 7.55
C SER A 19 9.40 -7.20 7.90
N LEU A 20 8.63 -6.38 7.20
CA LEU A 20 8.44 -4.96 7.49
C LEU A 20 6.99 -4.73 7.94
N LEU A 21 6.83 -4.26 9.17
CA LEU A 21 5.53 -3.94 9.77
C LEU A 21 5.30 -2.43 9.83
N PHE A 22 4.21 -1.97 9.20
CA PHE A 22 3.78 -0.58 9.17
C PHE A 22 2.50 -0.42 10.00
N THR A 23 2.58 0.29 11.14
CA THR A 23 1.44 0.46 12.06
C THR A 23 1.16 1.92 12.43
N GLU A 24 2.15 2.81 12.29
CA GLU A 24 2.01 4.24 12.59
C GLU A 24 1.40 5.02 11.40
N LEU A 25 0.11 4.75 11.11
CA LEU A 25 -0.62 5.35 9.99
C LEU A 25 -0.87 6.86 10.20
N GLU A 26 -0.48 7.67 9.22
CA GLU A 26 -0.74 9.11 9.16
C GLU A 26 -1.87 9.47 8.20
N GLN A 27 -1.90 8.81 7.04
CA GLN A 27 -2.88 9.12 6.00
C GLN A 27 -3.13 7.89 5.12
N ILE A 28 -4.38 7.72 4.67
CA ILE A 28 -4.72 6.75 3.62
C ILE A 28 -5.01 7.53 2.34
N VAL A 29 -4.44 7.05 1.23
CA VAL A 29 -4.79 7.48 -0.13
C VAL A 29 -5.43 6.30 -0.84
N SER A 30 -6.75 6.36 -1.03
CA SER A 30 -7.53 5.33 -1.73
C SER A 30 -8.24 5.94 -2.91
N VAL A 31 -8.04 5.39 -4.11
CA VAL A 31 -8.57 5.95 -5.36
C VAL A 31 -9.34 4.88 -6.12
N SER A 32 -10.64 5.12 -6.36
CA SER A 32 -11.51 4.23 -7.16
C SER A 32 -11.82 4.78 -8.56
N GLU A 33 -11.69 6.09 -8.73
CA GLU A 33 -12.03 6.77 -9.99
C GLU A 33 -10.79 7.05 -10.84
N PRO A 34 -10.81 6.73 -12.15
CA PRO A 34 -9.68 6.97 -13.05
C PRO A 34 -9.23 8.42 -13.10
N ALA A 35 -10.18 9.37 -12.99
CA ALA A 35 -9.89 10.80 -13.01
C ALA A 35 -9.11 11.28 -11.78
N GLN A 36 -9.07 10.50 -10.70
CA GLN A 36 -8.39 10.84 -9.45
C GLN A 36 -7.02 10.17 -9.32
N VAL A 37 -6.61 9.32 -10.27
CA VAL A 37 -5.36 8.55 -10.20
C VAL A 37 -4.15 9.45 -10.06
N GLU A 38 -4.03 10.45 -10.93
CA GLU A 38 -2.88 11.37 -10.95
C GLU A 38 -2.76 12.14 -9.62
N ALA A 39 -3.84 12.81 -9.19
CA ALA A 39 -3.89 13.55 -7.93
C ALA A 39 -3.62 12.66 -6.70
N GLY A 40 -4.08 11.42 -6.71
CA GLY A 40 -3.80 10.47 -5.63
C GLY A 40 -2.33 10.04 -5.60
N LEU A 41 -1.71 9.78 -6.76
CA LEU A 41 -0.28 9.47 -6.84
C LEU A 41 0.57 10.67 -6.40
N GLU A 42 0.20 11.90 -6.80
CA GLU A 42 0.84 13.13 -6.30
C GLU A 42 0.76 13.25 -4.78
N THR A 43 -0.38 12.88 -4.19
CA THR A 43 -0.56 12.87 -2.72
C THR A 43 0.40 11.87 -2.05
N VAL A 44 0.56 10.68 -2.63
CA VAL A 44 1.52 9.67 -2.15
C VAL A 44 2.95 10.21 -2.27
N SER A 45 3.33 10.75 -3.44
CA SER A 45 4.65 11.34 -3.67
C SER A 45 4.95 12.49 -2.71
N ALA A 46 3.97 13.35 -2.43
CA ALA A 46 4.11 14.42 -1.45
C ALA A 46 4.27 13.88 -0.02
N GLY A 47 3.61 12.78 0.33
CA GLY A 47 3.83 12.07 1.59
C GLY A 47 5.27 11.59 1.75
N ILE A 48 5.78 10.92 0.72
CA ILE A 48 7.17 10.42 0.68
C ILE A 48 8.16 11.58 0.78
N ALA A 49 7.92 12.69 0.08
CA ALA A 49 8.77 13.89 0.14
C ALA A 49 8.81 14.53 1.55
N ARG A 50 7.81 14.27 2.40
CA ARG A 50 7.80 14.68 3.82
C ARG A 50 8.50 13.68 4.75
N GLY A 51 9.06 12.59 4.22
CA GLY A 51 9.73 11.55 5.00
C GLY A 51 8.80 10.43 5.51
N LEU A 52 7.56 10.35 5.01
CA LEU A 52 6.67 9.22 5.31
C LEU A 52 7.00 8.02 4.41
N TYR A 53 6.65 6.84 4.88
CA TYR A 53 6.78 5.59 4.14
C TYR A 53 5.44 5.20 3.53
N ALA A 54 5.42 4.88 2.24
CA ALA A 54 4.22 4.44 1.54
C ALA A 54 4.17 2.91 1.46
N ALA A 55 3.08 2.31 1.93
CA ALA A 55 2.85 0.87 1.84
C ALA A 55 1.37 0.57 1.55
N GLY A 56 1.11 -0.41 0.69
CA GLY A 56 -0.25 -0.77 0.26
C GLY A 56 -0.23 -1.54 -1.05
N TYR A 57 -1.25 -1.35 -1.90
CA TYR A 57 -1.37 -2.05 -3.16
C TYR A 57 -1.86 -1.17 -4.32
N PHE A 58 -1.47 -1.59 -5.52
CA PHE A 58 -2.05 -1.16 -6.78
C PHE A 58 -2.88 -2.31 -7.35
N SER A 59 -4.10 -2.03 -7.78
CA SER A 59 -4.92 -3.04 -8.47
C SER A 59 -4.39 -3.24 -9.88
N TYR A 60 -4.69 -4.40 -10.47
CA TYR A 60 -4.35 -4.67 -11.87
C TYR A 60 -4.96 -3.62 -12.81
N GLU A 61 -6.19 -3.17 -12.50
CA GLU A 61 -6.94 -2.20 -13.29
C GLU A 61 -6.32 -0.80 -13.32
N LEU A 62 -5.43 -0.47 -12.38
CA LEU A 62 -4.67 0.79 -12.44
C LEU A 62 -3.90 0.91 -13.76
N GLY A 63 -3.39 -0.20 -14.29
CA GLY A 63 -2.64 -0.22 -15.55
C GLY A 63 -3.41 0.38 -16.75
N TYR A 64 -4.74 0.20 -16.79
CA TYR A 64 -5.58 0.79 -17.84
C TYR A 64 -5.65 2.33 -17.76
N CYS A 65 -5.37 2.92 -16.60
CA CYS A 65 -5.37 4.36 -16.39
C CYS A 65 -4.03 5.01 -16.77
N LEU A 66 -2.93 4.23 -16.82
CA LEU A 66 -1.57 4.74 -17.05
C LEU A 66 -1.18 4.79 -18.53
N GLU A 67 -1.89 4.08 -19.39
CA GLU A 67 -1.69 4.09 -20.85
C GLU A 67 -2.97 4.59 -21.55
N PRO A 68 -2.95 5.75 -22.21
CA PRO A 68 -4.12 6.33 -22.87
C PRO A 68 -4.84 5.37 -23.83
N LYS A 69 -4.11 4.51 -24.55
CA LYS A 69 -4.69 3.53 -25.48
C LYS A 69 -5.49 2.42 -24.79
N LEU A 70 -5.24 2.17 -23.51
CA LEU A 70 -5.87 1.11 -22.73
C LEU A 70 -7.07 1.62 -21.90
N LYS A 71 -7.28 2.94 -21.83
CA LYS A 71 -8.32 3.55 -20.98
C LYS A 71 -9.73 3.03 -21.25
N THR A 72 -10.04 2.70 -22.50
CA THR A 72 -11.36 2.18 -22.91
C THR A 72 -11.58 0.73 -22.50
N LEU A 73 -10.52 0.01 -22.12
CA LEU A 73 -10.57 -1.38 -21.66
C LEU A 73 -10.77 -1.50 -20.14
N LEU A 74 -10.83 -0.37 -19.42
CA LEU A 74 -11.06 -0.37 -17.98
C LEU A 74 -12.46 -0.97 -17.68
N PRO A 75 -12.54 -2.05 -16.88
CA PRO A 75 -13.83 -2.63 -16.50
C PRO A 75 -14.67 -1.63 -15.71
N SER A 76 -15.96 -1.50 -16.03
CA SER A 76 -16.88 -0.61 -15.31
C SER A 76 -17.17 -1.11 -13.89
N GLU A 77 -17.32 -2.42 -13.71
CA GLU A 77 -17.56 -3.05 -12.42
C GLU A 77 -16.23 -3.49 -11.79
N ARG A 78 -15.72 -2.66 -10.87
CA ARG A 78 -14.50 -2.96 -10.09
C ARG A 78 -14.88 -3.24 -8.63
N ARG A 79 -14.27 -4.28 -8.05
CA ARG A 79 -14.53 -4.72 -6.66
C ARG A 79 -13.57 -4.11 -5.63
N ALA A 80 -12.54 -3.41 -6.10
CA ALA A 80 -11.52 -2.77 -5.29
C ALA A 80 -11.21 -1.38 -5.88
N PRO A 81 -10.65 -0.45 -5.08
CA PRO A 81 -10.08 0.77 -5.62
C PRO A 81 -8.93 0.44 -6.59
N LEU A 82 -8.64 1.35 -7.52
CA LEU A 82 -7.47 1.27 -8.40
C LEU A 82 -6.18 1.23 -7.59
N PHE A 83 -6.16 1.89 -6.44
CA PHE A 83 -5.11 1.70 -5.45
C PHE A 83 -5.53 2.12 -4.05
N TRP A 84 -4.81 1.55 -3.08
CA TRP A 84 -4.88 1.91 -1.67
C TRP A 84 -3.46 1.95 -1.13
N ILE A 85 -3.03 3.11 -0.62
CA ILE A 85 -1.70 3.31 -0.05
C ILE A 85 -1.86 4.00 1.30
N GLY A 86 -1.34 3.37 2.35
CA GLY A 86 -1.11 4.03 3.63
C GLY A 86 0.22 4.78 3.62
N LEU A 87 0.24 5.98 4.18
CA LEU A 87 1.42 6.73 4.51
C LEU A 87 1.69 6.58 6.01
N PHE A 88 2.86 6.08 6.37
CA PHE A 88 3.24 5.71 7.72
C PHE A 88 4.49 6.47 8.17
N LYS A 89 4.66 6.65 9.48
CA LYS A 89 5.88 7.30 10.02
C LYS A 89 7.14 6.49 9.78
N SER A 90 7.11 5.18 10.08
CA SER A 90 8.25 4.29 9.91
C SER A 90 7.82 2.82 9.87
N PRO A 91 8.55 1.95 9.14
CA PRO A 91 8.43 0.51 9.30
C PRO A 91 9.20 0.02 10.52
N ARG A 92 8.70 -1.06 11.13
CA ARG A 92 9.45 -1.91 12.07
C ARG A 92 9.94 -3.15 11.33
N THR A 93 11.24 -3.42 11.39
CA THR A 93 11.78 -4.70 10.91
C THR A 93 11.50 -5.77 11.96
N LEU A 94 10.96 -6.91 11.52
CA LEU A 94 10.69 -8.07 12.35
C LEU A 94 11.48 -9.27 11.83
N SER A 95 12.05 -10.04 12.75
CA SER A 95 12.48 -11.41 12.49
C SER A 95 11.28 -12.33 12.25
N ASP A 96 11.54 -13.51 11.70
CA ASP A 96 10.52 -14.53 11.48
C ASP A 96 9.78 -14.94 12.77
N GLU A 97 10.49 -15.02 13.91
CA GLU A 97 9.89 -15.31 15.21
C GLU A 97 8.95 -14.18 15.65
N GLU A 98 9.42 -12.93 15.58
CA GLU A 98 8.64 -11.75 15.94
C GLU A 98 7.39 -11.57 15.06
N THR A 99 7.49 -11.88 13.75
CA THR A 99 6.36 -11.85 12.82
C THR A 99 5.27 -12.83 13.22
N ARG A 100 5.64 -14.09 13.55
CA ARG A 100 4.66 -15.09 13.99
C ARG A 100 3.98 -14.68 15.30
N THR A 101 4.76 -14.24 16.29
CA THR A 101 4.22 -13.74 17.55
C THR A 101 3.24 -12.61 17.32
N TRP A 102 3.56 -11.65 16.45
CA TRP A 102 2.68 -10.52 16.15
C TRP A 102 1.38 -10.92 15.46
N LEU A 103 1.38 -11.96 14.61
CA LEU A 103 0.19 -12.45 13.91
C LEU A 103 -0.76 -13.26 14.82
N ASP A 104 -0.23 -13.88 15.88
CA ASP A 104 -1.00 -14.66 16.84
C ASP A 104 -1.70 -13.81 17.94
N GLU A 105 -1.39 -12.50 18.02
CA GLU A 105 -1.93 -11.50 18.98
C GLU A 105 -3.11 -10.63 18.48
#